data_AF-A0A0X8UXF0-F1
#
_entry.id   AF-A0A0X8UXF0-F1
#
_cell.length_a   1.000
_cell.length_b   1.000
_cell.length_c   1.000
_cell.angle_alpha   90.00
_cell.angle_beta   90.00
_cell.angle_gamma   90.00
#
_symmetry.space_group_name_H-M   'P 1'
#
loop_
_entity.id
_entity.type
_entity.pdbx_description
1 polymer ?
#
loop_
_entity_poly.entity_id
_entity_poly.type
_entity_poly.pdbx_seq_one_letter_code
_entity_poly.pdbx_strand_id
1 'polypeptide(L)'
;MMGIFSKEEVLFEKENFRIGEFDPTNSTGTCYFNIMKFPFDVKKNRMVRVHVTSELPIDVAVATQDNGGLLGEVGGTTDVTLGPFSTKNCTDMCVFLGITPGDKSTVSVKVWSDSK
;
A
#
# COMPACT_ATOMS: atom_id res chain seq x y z
N MET A 1 19.47 -30.86 5.90
CA MET A 1 19.50 -29.46 5.44
C MET A 1 18.07 -28.92 5.58
N MET A 2 17.74 -28.31 6.71
CA MET A 2 16.37 -27.79 6.96
C MET A 2 16.29 -26.39 6.37
N GLY A 3 15.56 -26.25 5.27
CA GLY A 3 15.21 -24.93 4.73
C GLY A 3 14.27 -24.23 5.69
N ILE A 4 14.72 -23.11 6.26
CA ILE A 4 13.87 -22.22 7.04
C ILE A 4 12.98 -21.49 6.03
N PHE A 5 11.79 -22.04 5.77
CA PHE A 5 10.73 -21.28 5.13
C PHE A 5 10.25 -20.25 6.15
N SER A 6 10.70 -19.00 5.99
CA SER A 6 10.08 -17.87 6.69
C SER A 6 8.60 -17.84 6.28
N LYS A 7 7.72 -18.00 7.27
CA LYS A 7 6.27 -17.97 7.10
C LYS A 7 5.86 -16.52 6.83
N GLU A 8 5.04 -16.27 5.83
CA GLU A 8 4.51 -14.92 5.62
C GLU A 8 3.48 -14.57 6.73
N GLU A 9 3.64 -13.42 7.37
CA GLU A 9 2.66 -12.82 8.27
C GLU A 9 1.93 -11.70 7.52
N VAL A 10 0.64 -11.91 7.20
CA VAL A 10 -0.21 -10.89 6.56
C VAL A 10 -0.50 -9.78 7.57
N LEU A 11 -0.19 -8.54 7.18
CA LEU A 11 -0.35 -7.34 8.02
C LEU A 11 -1.59 -6.55 7.64
N PHE A 12 -1.93 -6.55 6.34
CA PHE A 12 -3.12 -5.89 5.81
C PHE A 12 -3.50 -6.57 4.51
N GLU A 13 -4.80 -6.79 4.30
CA GLU A 13 -5.32 -7.34 3.06
C GLU A 13 -6.69 -6.72 2.80
N LYS A 14 -6.88 -6.21 1.58
CA LYS A 14 -8.16 -5.68 1.12
C LYS A 14 -8.29 -5.95 -0.35
N GLU A 15 -9.28 -6.75 -0.70
CA GLU A 15 -9.51 -7.18 -2.08
C GLU A 15 -10.68 -6.43 -2.71
N ASN A 16 -10.60 -6.25 -4.04
CA ASN A 16 -11.70 -5.85 -4.90
C ASN A 16 -12.47 -4.61 -4.43
N PHE A 17 -11.76 -3.59 -3.96
CA PHE A 17 -12.37 -2.33 -3.56
C PHE A 17 -12.20 -1.27 -4.63
N ARG A 18 -13.14 -0.32 -4.67
CA ARG A 18 -13.19 0.70 -5.70
C ARG A 18 -12.54 1.99 -5.23
N ILE A 19 -11.78 2.63 -6.13
CA ILE A 19 -11.16 3.94 -5.92
C ILE A 19 -11.58 4.91 -7.04
N GLY A 20 -11.37 6.21 -6.83
CA GLY A 20 -11.71 7.24 -7.82
C GLY A 20 -13.19 7.62 -7.88
N GLU A 21 -13.98 7.21 -6.88
CA GLU A 21 -15.41 7.56 -6.86
C GLU A 21 -15.64 9.07 -6.73
N PHE A 22 -16.69 9.54 -7.39
CA PHE A 22 -17.09 10.95 -7.30
C PHE A 22 -17.57 11.24 -5.89
N ASP A 23 -16.99 12.26 -5.28
CA ASP A 23 -17.40 12.78 -3.99
C ASP A 23 -17.25 14.30 -3.97
N PRO A 24 -18.37 15.06 -4.04
CA PRO A 24 -18.33 16.52 -4.02
C PRO A 24 -17.89 17.08 -2.67
N THR A 25 -17.84 16.27 -1.61
CA THR A 25 -17.40 16.67 -0.28
C THR A 25 -15.92 16.37 -0.01
N ASN A 26 -15.20 15.79 -0.99
CA ASN A 26 -13.82 15.39 -0.82
C ASN A 26 -12.89 16.61 -0.62
N SER A 27 -12.05 16.53 0.40
CA SER A 27 -11.09 17.58 0.78
C SER A 27 -9.88 17.72 -0.15
N THR A 28 -9.70 16.84 -1.14
CA THR A 28 -8.61 16.91 -2.13
C THR A 28 -8.76 18.04 -3.16
N GLY A 29 -9.94 18.66 -3.24
CA GLY A 29 -10.23 19.73 -4.22
C GLY A 29 -10.50 19.21 -5.64
N THR A 30 -10.56 17.90 -5.85
CA THR A 30 -10.82 17.27 -7.16
C THR A 30 -12.27 16.82 -7.34
N CYS A 31 -13.06 16.77 -6.27
CA CYS A 31 -14.37 16.09 -6.20
C CYS A 31 -14.31 14.58 -6.48
N TYR A 32 -13.15 13.94 -6.30
CA TYR A 32 -12.99 12.48 -6.44
C TYR A 32 -12.20 11.89 -5.26
N PHE A 33 -12.56 10.68 -4.84
CA PHE A 33 -11.76 9.82 -3.96
C PHE A 33 -10.54 9.25 -4.68
N ASN A 34 -9.69 10.13 -5.17
CA ASN A 34 -8.58 9.81 -6.05
C ASN A 34 -7.26 9.51 -5.30
N ILE A 35 -7.23 9.73 -3.97
CA ILE A 35 -6.14 9.34 -3.10
C ILE A 35 -6.71 8.56 -1.92
N MET A 36 -6.24 7.33 -1.70
CA MET A 36 -6.61 6.51 -0.55
C MET A 36 -5.39 6.16 0.30
N LYS A 37 -5.61 6.06 1.61
CA LYS A 37 -4.58 5.76 2.61
C LYS A 37 -5.00 4.54 3.42
N PHE A 38 -4.12 3.56 3.52
CA PHE A 38 -4.33 2.32 4.28
C PHE A 38 -3.23 2.18 5.31
N PRO A 39 -3.43 2.69 6.54
CA PRO A 39 -2.50 2.46 7.63
C PRO A 39 -2.56 0.99 8.09
N PHE A 40 -1.42 0.45 8.52
CA PHE A 40 -1.31 -0.90 9.08
C PHE A 40 -0.18 -0.97 10.11
N ASP A 41 -0.36 -1.83 11.11
CA ASP A 41 0.62 -2.02 12.18
C ASP A 41 1.77 -2.91 11.71
N VAL A 42 2.98 -2.60 12.18
CA VAL A 42 4.19 -3.39 11.92
C VAL A 42 4.96 -3.70 13.19
N LYS A 43 5.59 -4.87 13.22
CA LYS A 43 6.58 -5.19 14.26
C LYS A 43 7.95 -4.63 13.88
N LYS A 44 8.73 -4.22 14.87
CA LYS A 44 10.11 -3.74 14.69
C LYS A 44 11.01 -4.81 14.09
N ASN A 45 12.02 -4.36 13.33
CA ASN A 45 13.03 -5.21 12.69
C ASN A 45 12.45 -6.33 11.81
N ARG A 46 11.44 -6.00 11.01
CA ARG A 46 10.81 -6.85 10.00
C ARG A 46 11.10 -6.33 8.59
N MET A 47 10.86 -7.19 7.61
CA MET A 47 10.87 -6.84 6.20
C MET A 47 9.43 -6.90 5.69
N VAL A 48 8.91 -5.79 5.17
CA VAL A 48 7.53 -5.64 4.70
C VAL A 48 7.51 -5.56 3.19
N ARG A 49 6.57 -6.27 2.55
CA ARG A 49 6.27 -6.16 1.13
C ARG A 49 4.83 -5.74 0.93
N VAL A 50 4.58 -5.01 -0.14
CA VAL A 50 3.26 -4.53 -0.54
C VAL A 50 3.03 -4.97 -1.98
N HIS A 51 1.97 -5.73 -2.22
CA HIS A 51 1.50 -6.10 -3.55
C HIS A 51 0.19 -5.40 -3.83
N VAL A 52 0.08 -4.79 -5.00
CA VAL A 52 -1.11 -4.09 -5.43
C VAL A 52 -1.44 -4.51 -6.86
N THR A 53 -2.70 -4.85 -7.09
CA THR A 53 -3.25 -5.10 -8.42
C THR A 53 -4.45 -4.21 -8.69
N SER A 54 -4.64 -3.80 -9.93
CA SER A 54 -5.70 -2.87 -10.34
C SER A 54 -6.09 -3.04 -11.80
N GLU A 55 -7.31 -2.65 -12.14
CA GLU A 55 -7.85 -2.70 -13.51
C GLU A 55 -7.29 -1.58 -14.42
N LEU A 56 -6.98 -0.41 -13.85
CA LEU A 56 -6.36 0.72 -14.54
C LEU A 56 -5.03 1.10 -13.88
N PRO A 57 -4.11 1.76 -14.61
CA PRO A 57 -2.87 2.25 -14.03
C PRO A 57 -3.11 3.18 -12.84
N ILE A 58 -2.46 2.88 -11.71
CA ILE A 58 -2.49 3.68 -10.49
C ILE A 58 -1.07 3.95 -9.98
N ASP A 59 -0.95 4.95 -9.12
CA ASP A 59 0.26 5.25 -8.37
C ASP A 59 0.19 4.55 -7.00
N VAL A 60 1.29 3.92 -6.59
CA VAL A 60 1.41 3.22 -5.31
C VAL A 60 2.61 3.75 -4.56
N ALA A 61 2.40 4.19 -3.33
CA ALA A 61 3.48 4.63 -2.45
C ALA A 61 3.37 3.97 -1.06
N VAL A 62 4.51 3.81 -0.40
CA VAL A 62 4.60 3.24 0.95
C VAL A 62 5.44 4.17 1.81
N ALA A 63 4.93 4.53 3.00
CA ALA A 63 5.65 5.38 3.94
C ALA A 63 5.47 4.93 5.40
N THR A 64 6.33 5.42 6.29
CA THR A 64 6.20 5.30 7.76
C THR A 64 5.49 6.55 8.32
N GLN A 65 4.70 6.47 9.39
CA GLN A 65 4.22 7.71 10.03
C GLN A 65 5.37 8.40 10.79
N ASP A 66 6.18 7.63 11.50
CA ASP A 66 7.38 8.17 12.17
C ASP A 66 8.36 8.70 11.12
N ASN A 67 8.51 10.03 11.09
CA ASN A 67 9.31 10.86 10.17
C ASN A 67 8.79 11.07 8.74
N GLY A 68 7.60 10.59 8.36
CA GLY A 68 7.04 10.84 7.02
C GLY A 68 7.95 10.38 5.86
N GLY A 69 8.81 9.39 6.12
CA GLY A 69 9.79 8.91 5.15
C GLY A 69 9.10 8.07 4.10
N LEU A 70 9.04 8.58 2.87
CA LEU A 70 8.70 7.78 1.70
C LEU A 70 9.72 6.64 1.59
N LEU A 71 9.24 5.40 1.61
CA LEU A 71 10.09 4.20 1.49
C LEU A 71 10.22 3.75 0.05
N GLY A 72 9.16 3.90 -0.73
CA GLY A 72 9.13 3.57 -2.14
C GLY A 72 7.84 4.04 -2.79
N GLU A 73 7.94 4.32 -4.08
CA GLU A 73 6.85 4.79 -4.94
C GLU A 73 7.03 4.22 -6.33
N VAL A 74 5.91 3.95 -7.00
CA VAL A 74 5.85 3.59 -8.41
C VAL A 74 4.56 4.19 -8.99
N GLY A 75 4.69 4.85 -10.14
CA GLY A 75 3.55 5.46 -10.83
C GLY A 75 3.07 4.63 -12.01
N GLY A 76 1.77 4.75 -12.33
CA GLY A 76 1.18 4.21 -13.56
C GLY A 76 1.27 2.69 -13.73
N THR A 77 1.01 1.92 -12.67
CA THR A 77 1.09 0.45 -12.70
C THR A 77 -0.26 -0.22 -12.46
N THR A 78 -0.46 -1.42 -13.03
CA THR A 78 -1.64 -2.27 -12.80
C THR A 78 -1.34 -3.47 -11.89
N ASP A 79 -0.06 -3.85 -11.75
CA ASP A 79 0.39 -4.96 -10.91
C ASP A 79 1.81 -4.66 -10.45
N VAL A 80 2.01 -4.48 -9.14
CA VAL A 80 3.33 -4.18 -8.59
C VAL A 80 3.54 -4.76 -7.21
N THR A 81 4.75 -5.24 -6.96
CA THR A 81 5.25 -5.54 -5.62
C THR A 81 6.35 -4.54 -5.25
N LEU A 82 6.16 -3.83 -4.14
CA LEU A 82 7.14 -2.92 -3.55
C LEU A 82 7.78 -3.54 -2.30
N GLY A 83 9.05 -3.22 -2.07
CA GLY A 83 9.85 -3.72 -0.95
C GLY A 83 10.87 -4.80 -1.36
N PRO A 84 11.48 -5.52 -0.39
CA PRO A 84 11.21 -5.44 1.04
C PRO A 84 11.64 -4.11 1.67
N PHE A 85 10.80 -3.56 2.55
CA PHE A 85 11.10 -2.39 3.36
C PHE A 85 11.40 -2.78 4.81
N SER A 86 12.50 -2.27 5.35
CA SER A 86 12.84 -2.53 6.76
C SER A 86 12.01 -1.65 7.68
N THR A 87 11.31 -2.27 8.64
CA THR A 87 10.52 -1.52 9.64
C THR A 87 11.39 -0.84 10.69
N LYS A 88 12.68 -1.22 10.83
CA LYS A 88 13.62 -0.67 11.83
C LYS A 88 12.94 -0.57 13.21
N ASN A 89 12.65 0.66 13.65
CA ASN A 89 12.01 0.98 14.93
C ASN A 89 10.54 1.40 14.81
N CYS A 90 9.99 1.50 13.59
CA CYS A 90 8.61 1.89 13.33
C CYS A 90 7.63 0.83 13.82
N THR A 91 6.47 1.29 14.25
CA THR A 91 5.34 0.46 14.72
C THR A 91 4.16 0.47 13.76
N ASP A 92 4.18 1.35 12.78
CA ASP A 92 3.12 1.58 11.82
C ASP A 92 3.71 2.01 10.46
N MET A 93 2.95 1.72 9.41
CA MET A 93 3.24 2.10 8.03
C MET A 93 1.94 2.39 7.30
N CYS A 94 2.02 2.97 6.11
CA CYS A 94 0.85 3.29 5.30
C CYS A 94 1.10 3.02 3.82
N VAL A 95 0.13 2.36 3.17
CA VAL A 95 0.05 2.30 1.70
C VAL A 95 -0.82 3.45 1.21
N PHE A 96 -0.33 4.16 0.21
CA PHE A 96 -1.05 5.20 -0.52
C PHE A 96 -1.34 4.71 -1.91
N LEU A 97 -2.59 4.89 -2.35
CA LEU A 97 -3.01 4.66 -3.72
C LEU A 97 -3.45 5.98 -4.34
N GLY A 98 -2.91 6.31 -5.49
CA GLY A 98 -3.30 7.47 -6.30
C GLY A 98 -3.88 7.02 -7.64
N ILE A 99 -4.98 7.63 -8.05
CA ILE A 99 -5.52 7.47 -9.40
C ILE A 99 -5.78 8.86 -10.00
N THR A 100 -5.70 8.97 -11.32
CA THR A 100 -6.03 10.20 -12.02
C THR A 100 -7.48 10.62 -11.69
N PRO A 101 -7.75 11.88 -11.31
CA PRO A 101 -9.11 12.34 -11.09
C PRO A 101 -10.02 12.10 -12.30
N GLY A 102 -11.19 11.50 -12.07
CA GLY A 102 -12.13 11.10 -13.12
C GLY A 102 -12.06 9.62 -13.50
N ASP A 103 -10.90 8.98 -13.33
CA ASP A 103 -10.74 7.54 -13.53
C ASP A 103 -11.26 6.75 -12.33
N LYS A 104 -11.70 5.51 -12.59
CA LYS A 104 -12.20 4.59 -11.57
C LYS A 104 -11.61 3.22 -11.79
N SER A 105 -11.06 2.62 -10.74
CA SER A 105 -10.48 1.28 -10.80
C SER A 105 -10.93 0.44 -9.63
N THR A 106 -11.12 -0.86 -9.88
CA THR A 106 -11.10 -1.88 -8.83
C THR A 106 -9.65 -2.18 -8.50
N VAL A 107 -9.32 -2.31 -7.21
CA VAL A 107 -7.97 -2.52 -6.69
C VAL A 107 -7.99 -3.58 -5.59
N SER A 108 -6.91 -4.36 -5.52
CA SER A 108 -6.60 -5.26 -4.40
C SER A 108 -5.22 -4.93 -3.85
N VAL A 109 -5.10 -4.93 -2.52
CA VAL A 109 -3.86 -4.64 -1.80
C VAL A 109 -3.59 -5.77 -0.81
N LYS A 110 -2.38 -6.31 -0.85
CA LYS A 110 -1.86 -7.26 0.13
C LYS A 110 -0.54 -6.76 0.69
N VAL A 111 -0.44 -6.76 2.02
CA VAL A 111 0.76 -6.38 2.75
C VAL A 111 1.16 -7.54 3.65
N TRP A 112 2.42 -7.94 3.59
CA TRP A 112 2.94 -9.01 4.43
C TRP A 112 4.35 -8.72 4.89
N SER A 113 4.76 -9.44 5.94
CA SER A 113 6.13 -9.46 6.39
C SER A 113 6.68 -10.86 6.50
N ASP A 114 8.00 -10.97 6.42
CA ASP A 114 8.71 -12.22 6.67
C ASP A 114 8.59 -12.57 8.17
N SER A 115 8.13 -13.79 8.50
CA SER A 115 8.27 -14.29 9.88
C SER A 115 9.74 -14.40 10.22
N LYS A 116 10.04 -14.17 11.50
CA LYS A 116 11.38 -14.34 12.04
C LYS A 116 11.47 -15.79 12.46
#